data_AF-A0A920ITK7-F1
#
_entry.id   AF-A0A920ITK7-F1
#
_cell.length_a   1.000
_cell.length_b   1.000
_cell.length_c   1.000
_cell.angle_alpha   90.00
_cell.angle_beta   90.00
_cell.angle_gamma   90.00
#
_symmetry.space_group_name_H-M   'P 1'
#
loop_
_entity.id
_entity.type
_entity.pdbx_description
1 polymer ?
#
loop_
_entity_poly.entity_id
_entity_poly.type
_entity_poly.pdbx_seq_one_letter_code
_entity_poly.pdbx_strand_id
1 'polypeptide(L)'
;MFIDNGVSSENYFRLDDEVINYSNKLGAIIVNVSNIPFQPVNFLESNQESFLEDDLIAFAWNKFLKSGGSKKDLEWLPRLPMTRAVVRSMDLAQEIAIQNNIQLDNFVVSGASKRGWTAWTTAAVDKE
;
A
#
# COMPACT_ATOMS: atom_id res chain seq x y z
N MET A 1 1.36 5.98 -10.04
CA MET A 1 1.65 5.48 -8.67
C MET A 1 1.53 3.97 -8.64
N PHE A 2 2.58 3.29 -8.20
CA PHE A 2 2.66 1.84 -8.10
C PHE A 2 2.65 1.43 -6.63
N ILE A 3 1.70 0.57 -6.26
CA ILE A 3 1.61 -0.04 -4.94
C ILE A 3 2.33 -1.38 -5.02
N ASP A 4 3.43 -1.49 -4.28
CA ASP A 4 4.34 -2.61 -4.35
C ASP A 4 4.43 -3.39 -3.04
N ASN A 5 4.98 -4.59 -3.14
CA ASN A 5 5.32 -5.35 -1.95
C ASN A 5 6.46 -4.67 -1.20
N GLY A 6 6.72 -5.23 -0.03
CA GLY A 6 8.08 -5.24 0.49
C GLY A 6 8.10 -6.08 1.75
N VAL A 7 9.18 -6.83 1.94
CA VAL A 7 9.49 -7.38 3.26
C VAL A 7 10.35 -6.39 4.05
N SER A 8 10.27 -6.42 5.37
CA SER A 8 10.99 -5.50 6.25
C SER A 8 12.52 -5.57 6.14
N SER A 9 13.05 -6.63 5.53
CA SER A 9 14.48 -6.79 5.25
C SER A 9 14.94 -6.17 3.93
N GLU A 10 14.04 -5.69 3.07
CA GLU A 10 14.43 -5.02 1.82
C GLU A 10 15.07 -3.66 2.13
N ASN A 11 16.27 -3.44 1.60
CA ASN A 11 17.06 -2.23 1.80
C ASN A 11 17.51 -1.57 0.49
N TYR A 12 16.87 -1.93 -0.63
CA TYR A 12 17.16 -1.38 -1.95
C TYR A 12 16.04 -0.43 -2.40
N PHE A 13 16.37 0.48 -3.32
CA PHE A 13 15.41 1.40 -3.90
C PHE A 13 14.77 0.76 -5.14
N ARG A 14 13.43 0.85 -5.25
CA ARG A 14 12.65 0.24 -6.33
C ARG A 14 12.52 1.11 -7.59
N LEU A 15 12.93 2.38 -7.54
CA LEU A 15 12.96 3.25 -8.73
C LEU A 15 14.38 3.20 -9.32
N ASP A 16 14.55 2.43 -10.38
CA ASP A 16 15.81 2.29 -11.12
C ASP A 16 15.86 3.21 -12.35
N ASP A 17 16.93 3.07 -13.15
CA ASP A 17 17.15 3.85 -14.36
C ASP A 17 16.04 3.66 -15.41
N GLU A 18 15.39 2.50 -15.43
CA GLU A 18 14.29 2.22 -16.36
C GLU A 18 13.06 3.06 -15.98
N VAL A 19 12.75 3.13 -14.69
CA VAL A 19 11.65 3.96 -14.18
C VAL A 19 11.91 5.44 -14.44
N ILE A 20 13.15 5.92 -14.28
CA ILE A 20 13.53 7.30 -14.62
C ILE A 20 13.30 7.57 -16.11
N ASN A 21 13.69 6.63 -16.99
CA ASN A 21 13.46 6.76 -18.43
C ASN A 21 11.96 6.84 -18.78
N TYR A 22 11.11 6.03 -18.14
CA TYR A 22 9.66 6.13 -18.31
C TYR A 22 9.10 7.46 -17.80
N SER A 23 9.55 7.93 -16.64
CA SER A 23 9.16 9.23 -16.09
C SER A 23 9.41 10.36 -17.10
N ASN A 24 10.62 10.39 -17.68
CA ASN A 24 11.00 11.39 -18.68
C ASN A 24 10.18 11.28 -19.97
N LYS A 25 9.88 10.07 -20.44
CA LYS A 25 9.08 9.85 -21.66
C LYS A 25 7.61 10.23 -21.48
N LEU A 26 7.05 9.95 -20.31
CA LEU A 26 5.65 10.23 -19.99
C LEU A 26 5.44 11.70 -19.57
N GLY A 27 6.50 12.39 -19.14
CA GLY A 27 6.39 13.72 -18.54
C GLY A 27 5.57 13.68 -17.24
N ALA A 28 5.67 12.59 -16.49
CA ALA A 28 4.82 12.32 -15.32
C ALA A 28 5.64 11.90 -14.11
N ILE A 29 5.21 12.31 -12.92
CA ILE A 29 5.83 11.90 -11.66
C ILE A 29 5.51 10.41 -11.42
N ILE A 30 6.56 9.60 -11.22
CA ILE A 30 6.40 8.20 -10.81
C ILE A 30 6.65 8.07 -9.31
N VAL A 31 5.64 7.53 -8.61
CA VAL A 31 5.69 7.21 -7.18
C VAL A 31 5.59 5.69 -7.03
N ASN A 32 6.54 5.09 -6.32
CA ASN A 32 6.48 3.69 -5.88
C ASN A 32 6.28 3.67 -4.35
N VAL A 33 5.25 2.96 -3.89
CA VAL A 33 4.96 2.77 -2.46
C VAL A 33 5.21 1.31 -2.15
N SER A 34 6.30 1.02 -1.47
CA SER A 34 6.66 -0.33 -1.03
C SER A 34 5.96 -0.71 0.27
N ASN A 35 6.10 -1.98 0.65
CA ASN A 35 5.61 -2.52 1.92
C ASN A 35 4.10 -2.32 2.12
N ILE A 36 3.30 -2.60 1.07
CA ILE A 36 1.84 -2.65 1.16
C ILE A 36 1.38 -4.08 0.82
N PRO A 37 1.10 -4.95 1.81
CA PRO A 37 1.18 -4.71 3.25
C PRO A 37 2.62 -4.71 3.77
N PHE A 38 2.83 -4.11 4.95
CA PHE A 38 4.09 -4.21 5.66
C PHE A 38 4.18 -5.59 6.32
N GLN A 39 5.24 -6.34 6.01
CA GLN A 39 5.36 -7.74 6.35
C GLN A 39 6.85 -8.15 6.52
N PRO A 40 7.16 -9.27 7.20
CA PRO A 40 6.24 -10.13 7.94
C PRO A 40 5.64 -9.46 9.18
N VAL A 41 4.50 -9.99 9.64
CA VAL A 41 3.90 -9.63 10.94
C VAL A 41 3.75 -10.92 11.76
N ASN A 42 4.07 -10.85 13.05
CA ASN A 42 3.91 -11.98 13.97
C ASN A 42 2.80 -11.71 14.97
N PHE A 43 1.94 -12.71 15.18
CA PHE A 43 0.84 -12.64 16.12
C PHE A 43 1.19 -13.44 17.37
N LEU A 44 1.09 -12.82 18.55
CA LEU A 44 1.49 -13.41 19.84
C LEU A 44 0.79 -14.73 20.18
N GLU A 45 -0.39 -14.95 19.60
CA GLU A 45 -1.24 -16.11 19.80
C GLU A 45 -0.99 -17.24 18.79
N SER A 46 -0.05 -17.06 17.86
CA SER A 46 0.34 -18.07 16.88
C SER A 46 1.78 -18.52 17.13
N ASN A 47 2.02 -19.82 16.97
CA ASN A 47 3.38 -20.38 16.96
C ASN A 47 4.08 -20.21 15.61
N GLN A 48 3.40 -19.68 14.58
CA GLN A 48 3.99 -19.38 13.29
C GLN A 48 4.89 -18.13 13.37
N GLU A 49 6.13 -18.27 12.91
CA GLU A 49 7.19 -17.25 13.07
C GLU A 49 7.14 -16.11 12.04
N SER A 50 6.35 -16.22 10.96
CA SER A 50 6.24 -15.19 9.93
C SER A 50 4.93 -15.32 9.16
N PHE A 51 4.11 -14.27 9.20
CA PHE A 51 2.96 -14.15 8.31
C PHE A 51 3.28 -13.19 7.16
N LEU A 52 3.24 -13.73 5.94
CA LEU A 52 3.52 -13.02 4.69
C LEU A 52 2.29 -13.10 3.79
N GLU A 53 2.01 -12.03 3.06
CA GLU A 53 1.03 -11.99 1.96
C GLU A 53 -0.31 -12.66 2.33
N ASP A 54 -0.62 -13.79 1.70
CA ASP A 54 -1.87 -14.52 1.90
C ASP A 54 -2.02 -15.06 3.32
N ASP A 55 -0.94 -15.48 3.98
CA ASP A 55 -1.00 -15.97 5.36
C ASP A 55 -1.42 -14.84 6.31
N LEU A 56 -0.83 -13.66 6.15
CA LEU A 56 -1.17 -12.47 6.91
C LEU A 56 -2.64 -12.10 6.72
N ILE A 57 -3.08 -12.04 5.47
CA ILE A 57 -4.46 -11.70 5.12
C ILE A 57 -5.44 -12.75 5.67
N ALA A 58 -5.15 -14.04 5.48
CA ALA A 58 -6.04 -15.12 5.92
C ALA A 58 -6.15 -15.18 7.45
N PHE A 59 -5.04 -15.03 8.16
CA PHE A 59 -5.03 -15.02 9.62
C PHE A 59 -5.87 -13.87 10.18
N ALA A 60 -5.66 -12.66 9.65
CA ALA A 60 -6.42 -11.47 10.00
C ALA A 60 -7.94 -11.63 9.76
N TRP A 61 -8.33 -12.15 8.59
CA TRP A 61 -9.73 -12.40 8.28
C TRP A 61 -10.36 -13.44 9.21
N ASN A 62 -9.64 -14.52 9.51
CA ASN A 62 -10.10 -15.52 10.47
C ASN A 62 -10.30 -14.91 11.87
N LYS A 63 -9.44 -13.97 12.29
CA LYS A 63 -9.61 -13.25 13.55
C LYS A 63 -10.82 -12.33 13.55
N PHE A 64 -10.97 -11.51 12.50
CA PHE A 64 -12.13 -10.66 12.33
C PHE A 64 -13.45 -11.45 12.43
N LEU A 65 -13.54 -12.57 11.70
CA LEU A 65 -14.76 -13.39 11.67
C LEU A 65 -15.03 -14.08 13.02
N LYS A 66 -13.99 -14.64 13.68
CA LYS A 66 -14.15 -15.28 14.99
C LYS A 66 -14.51 -14.31 16.12
N SER A 67 -14.12 -13.04 16.00
CA SER A 67 -14.49 -11.98 16.95
C SER A 67 -15.91 -11.44 16.74
N GLY A 68 -16.64 -11.94 15.73
CA GLY A 68 -18.02 -11.58 15.43
C GLY A 68 -18.19 -10.67 14.21
N GLY A 69 -17.10 -10.30 13.53
CA GLY A 69 -17.14 -9.57 12.26
C GLY A 69 -17.77 -8.17 12.35
N SER A 70 -17.69 -7.52 13.51
CA SER A 70 -18.35 -6.24 13.76
C SER A 70 -17.39 -5.06 13.54
N LYS A 71 -17.92 -3.84 13.54
CA LYS A 71 -17.12 -2.62 13.34
C LYS A 71 -15.95 -2.49 14.33
N LYS A 72 -16.10 -3.00 15.55
CA LYS A 72 -15.05 -2.95 16.58
C LYS A 72 -13.85 -3.85 16.25
N ASP A 73 -14.05 -4.85 15.39
CA ASP A 73 -13.04 -5.87 15.04
C ASP A 73 -12.28 -5.51 13.76
N LEU A 74 -12.60 -4.38 13.11
CA LEU A 74 -12.00 -3.94 11.85
C LEU A 74 -10.49 -3.75 11.93
N GLU A 75 -9.93 -3.52 13.12
CA GLU A 75 -8.48 -3.40 13.33
C GLU A 75 -7.69 -4.62 12.86
N TRP A 76 -8.34 -5.80 12.82
CA TRP A 76 -7.72 -7.02 12.31
C TRP A 76 -7.47 -6.96 10.81
N LEU A 77 -8.23 -6.19 10.03
CA LEU A 77 -8.21 -6.23 8.56
C LEU A 77 -7.07 -5.36 7.99
N PRO A 78 -5.97 -5.94 7.46
CA PRO A 78 -4.81 -5.17 7.01
C PRO A 78 -5.12 -4.28 5.81
N ARG A 79 -6.19 -4.59 5.08
CA ARG A 79 -6.67 -3.78 3.95
C ARG A 79 -6.92 -2.32 4.32
N LEU A 80 -7.36 -2.05 5.56
CA LEU A 80 -7.63 -0.69 6.02
C LEU A 80 -6.35 0.14 6.14
N PRO A 81 -5.32 -0.27 6.92
CA PRO A 81 -4.06 0.46 6.94
C PRO A 81 -3.35 0.46 5.58
N MET A 82 -3.47 -0.60 4.76
CA MET A 82 -2.93 -0.60 3.39
C MET A 82 -3.53 0.54 2.54
N THR A 83 -4.86 0.69 2.56
CA THR A 83 -5.55 1.75 1.81
C THR A 83 -5.15 3.13 2.31
N ARG A 84 -5.15 3.30 3.64
CA ARG A 84 -4.75 4.55 4.27
C ARG A 84 -3.32 4.94 3.92
N ALA A 85 -2.39 3.98 3.91
CA ALA A 85 -1.00 4.25 3.56
C ALA A 85 -0.87 4.80 2.14
N VAL A 86 -1.58 4.22 1.15
CA VAL A 86 -1.56 4.70 -0.23
C VAL A 86 -2.15 6.11 -0.35
N VAL A 87 -3.27 6.40 0.31
CA VAL A 87 -3.85 7.76 0.34
C VAL A 87 -2.84 8.76 0.93
N ARG A 88 -2.18 8.41 2.05
CA ARG A 88 -1.15 9.29 2.64
C ARG A 88 0.08 9.46 1.75
N SER A 89 0.42 8.46 0.96
CA SER A 89 1.48 8.59 -0.04
C SER A 89 1.08 9.50 -1.22
N MET A 90 -0.22 9.61 -1.54
CA MET A 90 -0.72 10.59 -2.51
C MET A 90 -0.57 12.01 -1.93
N ASP A 91 -1.04 12.25 -0.70
CA ASP A 91 -0.85 13.53 0.01
C ASP A 91 0.63 13.97 -0.02
N LEU A 92 1.53 13.07 0.37
CA LEU A 92 2.97 13.33 0.41
C LEU A 92 3.54 13.64 -0.99
N ALA A 93 3.07 12.94 -2.03
CA ALA A 93 3.52 13.20 -3.40
C ALA A 93 3.08 14.61 -3.87
N GLN A 94 1.88 15.04 -3.51
CA GLN A 94 1.40 16.41 -3.80
C GLN A 94 2.24 17.45 -3.06
N GLU A 95 2.51 17.24 -1.77
CA GLU A 95 3.35 18.13 -0.97
C GLU A 95 4.75 18.30 -1.59
N ILE A 96 5.39 17.20 -1.99
CA ILE A 96 6.70 17.23 -2.66
C ILE A 96 6.62 17.93 -4.02
N ALA A 97 5.57 17.68 -4.81
CA ALA A 97 5.39 18.32 -6.12
C ALA A 97 5.24 19.84 -5.98
N ILE A 98 4.44 20.31 -5.01
CA ILE A 98 4.23 21.73 -4.73
C ILE A 98 5.53 22.42 -4.34
N GLN A 99 6.39 21.78 -3.54
CA GLN A 99 7.72 22.30 -3.19
C GLN A 99 8.62 22.51 -4.43
N ASN A 100 8.34 21.80 -5.52
CA ASN A 100 9.03 21.92 -6.80
C ASN A 100 8.25 22.75 -7.83
N ASN A 101 7.23 23.51 -7.41
CA ASN A 101 6.35 24.31 -8.27
C ASN A 101 5.60 23.48 -9.33
N ILE A 102 5.28 22.23 -9.02
CA ILE A 102 4.51 21.33 -9.88
C ILE A 102 3.14 21.12 -9.25
N GLN A 103 2.08 21.34 -10.02
CA GLN A 103 0.71 21.00 -9.62
C GLN A 103 0.45 19.52 -9.93
N LEU A 104 0.04 18.75 -8.91
CA LEU A 104 -0.24 17.32 -9.01
C LEU A 104 -1.66 17.03 -8.51
N ASP A 105 -2.61 16.99 -9.43
CA ASP A 105 -4.03 16.81 -9.09
C ASP A 105 -4.57 15.43 -9.46
N ASN A 106 -3.91 14.75 -10.39
CA ASN A 106 -4.43 13.52 -10.98
C ASN A 106 -3.49 12.35 -10.71
N PHE A 107 -4.06 11.24 -10.26
CA PHE A 107 -3.33 10.02 -9.96
C PHE A 107 -3.86 8.85 -10.78
N VAL A 108 -2.93 8.10 -11.38
CA VAL A 108 -3.18 6.72 -11.82
C VAL A 108 -2.54 5.80 -10.80
N VAL A 109 -3.37 5.06 -10.06
CA VAL A 109 -2.94 4.13 -9.01
C VAL A 109 -3.08 2.69 -9.50
N SER A 110 -2.04 1.89 -9.34
CA SER A 110 -2.05 0.49 -9.77
C SER A 110 -1.32 -0.42 -8.78
N GLY A 111 -1.67 -1.70 -8.81
CA GLY A 111 -1.03 -2.75 -8.01
C GLY A 111 -1.57 -4.12 -8.41
N ALA A 112 -0.86 -5.19 -8.04
CA ALA A 112 -1.26 -6.56 -8.33
C ALA A 112 -1.75 -7.29 -7.07
N SER A 113 -2.67 -8.24 -7.20
CA SER A 113 -3.18 -9.06 -6.09
C SER A 113 -3.73 -8.20 -4.93
N LYS A 114 -3.21 -8.34 -3.71
CA LYS A 114 -3.60 -7.53 -2.54
C LYS A 114 -3.16 -6.06 -2.66
N ARG A 115 -2.43 -5.67 -3.69
CA ARG A 115 -2.20 -4.26 -4.01
C ARG A 115 -3.21 -3.76 -5.03
N GLY A 116 -3.69 -4.62 -5.91
CA GLY A 116 -4.75 -4.29 -6.87
C GLY A 116 -6.07 -3.98 -6.18
N TRP A 117 -6.43 -4.78 -5.17
CA TRP A 117 -7.63 -4.52 -4.38
C TRP A 117 -7.51 -3.25 -3.49
N THR A 118 -6.30 -2.72 -3.34
CA THR A 118 -5.95 -1.55 -2.53
C THR A 118 -5.99 -0.33 -3.41
N ALA A 119 -5.52 -0.42 -4.65
CA ALA A 119 -5.79 0.57 -5.67
C ALA A 119 -7.30 0.83 -5.81
N TRP A 120 -8.11 -0.24 -5.82
CA TRP A 120 -9.57 -0.13 -5.87
C TRP A 120 -10.15 0.57 -4.64
N THR A 121 -9.72 0.22 -3.42
CA THR A 121 -10.24 0.86 -2.21
C THR A 121 -9.73 2.28 -2.02
N THR A 122 -8.52 2.60 -2.48
CA THR A 122 -7.98 3.96 -2.53
C THR A 122 -8.89 4.83 -3.38
N ALA A 123 -9.19 4.42 -4.62
CA ALA A 123 -10.10 5.16 -5.50
C ALA A 123 -11.52 5.29 -4.94
N ALA A 124 -11.95 4.38 -4.06
CA ALA A 124 -13.28 4.45 -3.46
C ALA A 124 -13.39 5.41 -2.26
N VAL A 125 -12.27 5.71 -1.58
CA VAL A 125 -12.27 6.55 -0.37
C VAL A 125 -11.65 7.93 -0.59
N ASP A 126 -10.74 8.03 -1.55
CA ASP A 126 -10.15 9.29 -1.97
C ASP A 126 -11.16 10.01 -2.87
N LYS A 127 -11.67 11.13 -2.37
CA LYS A 127 -12.63 11.96 -3.11
C LYS A 127 -11.84 13.03 -3.84
N GLU A 128 -12.19 13.26 -5.11
CA GLU A 128 -11.75 14.43 -5.89
C GLU A 128 -11.93 15.75 -5.10
#